data_AF-A0A7V5WM95-F1
#
_entry.id   AF-A0A7V5WM95-F1
#
_cell.length_a   1.000
_cell.length_b   1.000
_cell.length_c   1.000
_cell.angle_alpha   90.00
_cell.angle_beta   90.00
_cell.angle_gamma   90.00
#
_symmetry.space_group_name_H-M   'P 1'
#
loop_
_entity.id
_entity.type
_entity.pdbx_description
1 polymer ?
#
loop_
_entity_poly.entity_id
_entity_poly.type
_entity_poly.pdbx_seq_one_letter_code
_entity_poly.pdbx_strand_id
1 'polypeptide(L)' 'AISKASASLMTVAIKGKEVKEAQKLTTQFKEMIRGKEVAEELGDLSVLQGVAKLPARVKCATLAWVTLEQALSELS' A
#
# COMPACT_ATOMS: atom_id res chain seq x y z
N ALA A 1 0.21 5.33 -14.87
CA ALA A 1 1.54 5.50 -14.23
C ALA A 1 1.48 5.14 -12.75
N ILE A 2 0.90 5.97 -11.87
CA ILE A 2 0.87 5.72 -10.41
C ILE A 2 0.26 4.37 -10.00
N SER A 3 -0.85 3.96 -10.61
CA SER A 3 -1.47 2.66 -10.31
C SER A 3 -0.55 1.47 -10.62
N LYS A 4 0.14 1.51 -11.76
CA LYS A 4 1.12 0.48 -12.16
C LYS A 4 2.34 0.48 -11.23
N ALA A 5 2.87 1.67 -10.91
CA ALA A 5 4.01 1.79 -10.00
C ALA A 5 3.66 1.28 -8.58
N SER A 6 2.50 1.68 -8.04
CA SER A 6 2.02 1.22 -6.74
C SER A 6 1.83 -0.30 -6.71
N ALA A 7 1.21 -0.88 -7.74
CA ALA A 7 1.05 -2.33 -7.85
C ALA A 7 2.40 -3.06 -7.92
N SER A 8 3.38 -2.52 -8.66
CA SER A 8 4.72 -3.11 -8.75
C SER A 8 5.48 -3.06 -7.43
N LEU A 9 5.40 -1.95 -6.69
CA LEU A 9 6.06 -1.85 -5.38
C LEU A 9 5.35 -2.72 -4.34
N MET A 10 4.02 -2.80 -4.40
CA MET A 10 3.22 -3.69 -3.56
C MET A 10 3.67 -5.15 -3.71
N THR A 11 3.82 -5.66 -4.93
CA THR A 11 4.21 -7.06 -5.15
C THR A 11 5.61 -7.34 -4.61
N VAL A 12 6.55 -6.41 -4.75
CA VAL A 12 7.89 -6.52 -4.14
C VAL A 12 7.80 -6.51 -2.62
N ALA A 13 7.02 -5.61 -2.04
CA ALA A 13 6.89 -5.44 -0.60
C ALA A 13 6.29 -6.67 0.12
N ILE A 14 5.37 -7.38 -0.53
CA ILE A 14 4.64 -8.51 0.10
C ILE A 14 5.20 -9.89 -0.26
N LYS A 15 6.09 -9.99 -1.26
CA LYS A 15 6.59 -11.29 -1.75
C LYS A 15 7.36 -12.03 -0.65
N GLY A 16 6.96 -13.28 -0.39
CA GLY A 16 7.60 -14.13 0.62
C GLY A 16 7.25 -13.80 2.07
N LYS A 17 6.34 -12.85 2.30
CA LYS A 17 5.84 -12.50 3.64
C LYS A 17 4.64 -13.34 4.04
N GLU A 18 4.42 -13.46 5.35
CA GLU A 18 3.19 -14.05 5.87
C GLU A 18 1.98 -13.15 5.59
N VAL A 19 0.78 -13.75 5.54
CA VAL A 19 -0.49 -13.02 5.35
C VAL A 19 -0.64 -11.87 6.35
N LYS A 20 -0.30 -12.10 7.62
CA LYS A 20 -0.38 -11.09 8.68
C LYS A 20 0.53 -9.89 8.42
N GLU A 21 1.74 -10.12 7.91
CA GLU A 21 2.67 -9.05 7.56
C GLU A 21 2.18 -8.28 6.32
N ALA A 22 1.65 -8.97 5.31
CA ALA A 22 1.07 -8.34 4.13
C ALA A 22 -0.15 -7.45 4.50
N GLN A 23 -0.98 -7.90 5.46
CA GLN A 23 -2.07 -7.10 6.02
C GLN A 23 -1.53 -5.85 6.73
N LYS A 24 -0.51 -5.99 7.59
CA LYS A 24 0.12 -4.87 8.30
C LYS A 24 0.64 -3.81 7.33
N LEU A 25 1.39 -4.23 6.31
CA LEU A 25 1.91 -3.34 5.26
C LEU A 25 0.78 -2.64 4.49
N THR A 26 -0.30 -3.37 4.20
CA THR A 26 -1.46 -2.82 3.51
C THR A 26 -2.12 -1.70 4.31
N THR A 27 -2.33 -1.92 5.61
CA THR A 27 -2.86 -0.90 6.51
C THR A 27 -1.95 0.32 6.56
N GLN A 28 -0.66 0.12 6.80
CA GLN A 28 0.32 1.20 6.91
C GLN A 28 0.43 2.03 5.62
N PHE A 29 0.48 1.38 4.45
CA PHE A 29 0.51 2.08 3.17
C PHE A 29 -0.74 2.94 2.96
N LYS A 30 -1.93 2.41 3.28
CA LYS A 30 -3.19 3.16 3.16
C LYS A 30 -3.22 4.36 4.12
N GLU A 31 -2.64 4.25 5.30
CA GLU A 31 -2.53 5.35 6.26
C GLU A 31 -1.55 6.43 5.79
N MET A 32 -0.38 6.04 5.29
CA MET A 32 0.59 6.95 4.68
C MET A 32 -0.03 7.76 3.53
N ILE A 33 -0.74 7.10 2.62
CA ILE A 33 -1.36 7.76 1.45
C ILE A 33 -2.53 8.68 1.86
N ARG A 34 -3.11 8.47 3.06
CA ARG A 34 -4.09 9.38 3.67
C ARG A 34 -3.44 10.53 4.43
N GLY A 35 -2.11 10.62 4.43
CA GLY A 35 -1.36 11.67 5.12
C GLY A 35 -1.19 11.46 6.61
N LYS A 36 -1.41 10.24 7.12
CA LYS A 36 -1.12 9.91 8.52
C LYS A 36 0.37 9.60 8.68
N GLU A 37 0.90 9.91 9.86
CA GLU A 37 2.20 9.42 10.29
C GLU A 37 2.12 7.92 10.53
N VAL A 38 3.16 7.20 10.08
CA VAL A 38 3.28 5.76 10.25
C VAL A 38 4.54 5.51 11.05
N ALA A 39 4.44 4.67 12.09
CA ALA A 39 5.55 4.41 13.01
C ALA A 39 6.69 3.57 12.40
N GLU A 40 6.45 2.93 11.26
CA GLU A 40 7.36 1.95 10.66
C GLU A 40 7.79 2.40 9.26
N GLU A 41 9.08 2.22 8.97
CA GLU A 41 9.69 2.51 7.67
C GLU A 41 9.06 1.61 6.59
N LEU A 42 8.28 2.22 5.70
CA LEU A 42 7.64 1.53 4.57
C LEU A 42 8.62 1.22 3.41
N GLY A 43 9.93 1.47 3.60
CA GLY A 43 10.97 1.23 2.61
C GLY A 43 10.66 1.93 1.29
N ASP A 44 10.79 1.20 0.17
CA ASP A 44 10.54 1.72 -1.18
C ASP A 44 9.13 2.29 -1.40
N LEU A 45 8.15 1.91 -0.56
CA LEU A 45 6.80 2.45 -0.66
C LEU A 45 6.71 3.91 -0.23
N SER A 46 7.66 4.40 0.58
CA SER A 46 7.76 5.80 1.02
C SER A 46 7.87 6.78 -0.14
N VAL A 47 8.36 6.34 -1.31
CA VAL A 47 8.41 7.15 -2.54
C VAL A 47 7.02 7.64 -2.97
N LEU A 48 5.96 6.93 -2.55
CA LEU A 48 4.57 7.28 -2.83
C LEU A 48 3.94 8.18 -1.76
N GLN A 49 4.63 8.52 -0.67
CA GLN A 49 4.10 9.39 0.40
C GLN A 49 3.62 10.75 -0.15
N GLY A 50 4.31 11.31 -1.14
CA GLY A 50 3.92 12.56 -1.80
C GLY A 50 2.55 12.52 -2.48
N VAL A 51 2.02 11.33 -2.79
CA VAL A 51 0.68 11.16 -3.37
C VAL A 51 -0.42 11.61 -2.41
N ALA A 52 -0.17 11.64 -1.09
CA ALA A 52 -1.12 12.17 -0.11
C ALA A 52 -1.50 13.64 -0.38
N LYS A 53 -0.60 14.40 -1.02
CA LYS A 53 -0.85 15.81 -1.42
C LYS A 53 -1.63 15.94 -2.74
N LEU A 54 -1.99 14.83 -3.39
CA LEU A 54 -2.65 14.78 -4.69
C LEU A 54 -3.98 14.00 -4.58
N PRO A 55 -5.07 14.62 -4.08
CA PRO A 55 -6.35 13.92 -3.84
C PRO A 55 -6.87 13.13 -5.05
N ALA A 56 -6.71 13.67 -6.26
CA ALA A 56 -7.10 13.01 -7.50
C ALA A 56 -6.31 11.72 -7.81
N ARG A 57 -5.14 11.52 -7.18
CA ARG A 57 -4.24 10.39 -7.42
C ARG A 57 -4.21 9.38 -6.28
N VAL A 58 -4.77 9.70 -5.13
CA VAL A 58 -4.92 8.79 -3.97
C VAL A 58 -5.57 7.47 -4.39
N LYS A 59 -6.72 7.53 -5.10
CA LYS A 59 -7.41 6.33 -5.58
C LYS A 59 -6.55 5.46 -6.51
N CYS A 60 -5.72 6.08 -7.35
CA CYS A 60 -4.80 5.34 -8.21
C CYS A 60 -3.71 4.63 -7.41
N ALA A 61 -3.20 5.26 -6.34
CA ALA A 61 -2.18 4.65 -5.49
C ALA A 61 -2.74 3.52 -4.62
N THR A 62 -3.98 3.61 -4.16
CA THR A 62 -4.57 2.61 -3.25
C THR A 62 -5.23 1.43 -3.95
N LEU A 63 -5.46 1.48 -5.27
CA LEU A 63 -6.25 0.49 -5.99
C LEU A 63 -5.78 -0.96 -5.75
N ALA A 64 -4.50 -1.24 -6.00
CA ALA A 64 -3.95 -2.59 -5.85
C ALA A 64 -4.00 -3.09 -4.38
N TRP A 65 -3.83 -2.17 -3.43
CA TRP A 65 -3.83 -2.45 -2.00
C TRP A 65 -5.21 -2.80 -1.46
N VAL A 66 -6.27 -2.15 -1.96
CA VAL A 66 -7.65 -2.51 -1.63
C VAL A 66 -7.98 -3.90 -2.17
N THR A 67 -7.53 -4.22 -3.39
CA THR A 67 -7.68 -5.56 -3.95
C THR A 67 -6.94 -6.61 -3.14
N LEU A 68 -5.71 -6.31 -2.70
CA LEU A 68 -4.95 -7.21 -1.83
C LEU A 68 -5.65 -7.44 -0.49
N GLU A 69 -6.12 -6.39 0.18
CA GLU A 69 -6.85 -6.48 1.44
C GLU A 69 -8.06 -7.41 1.33
N GLN A 70 -8.85 -7.25 0.27
CA GLN A 70 -9.99 -8.11 -0.01
C GLN A 70 -9.55 -9.57 -0.24
N ALA A 71 -8.55 -9.80 -1.09
CA ALA A 71 -8.04 -11.14 -1.36
C ALA A 71 -7.52 -11.83 -0.09
N LEU A 72 -6.84 -11.10 0.80
CA LEU A 72 -6.35 -11.65 2.06
C LEU A 72 -7.49 -11.95 3.05
N SER A 73 -8.60 -11.21 3.00
CA SER A 73 -9.79 -11.46 3.84
C SER A 73 -10.58 -12.71 3.41
N GLU A 74 -10.43 -13.14 2.16
CA GLU A 74 -11.05 -14.38 1.66
C GLU A 74 -10.23 -15.63 2.02
N LEU A 75 -8.99 -15.46 2.50
CA LEU A 75 -8.09 -16.56 2.89
C LEU A 75 -8.15 -16.90 4.39
N SER A 76 -8.88 -16.11 5.19
CA SER A 76 -9.09 -16.30 6.64
C SER A 76 -10.43 -16.96 6.93
#